data_AF-A0A7I8CR40-F1
#
_entry.id   AF-A0A7I8CR40-F1
#
_cell.length_a   1.000
_cell.length_b   1.000
_cell.length_c   1.000
_cell.angle_alpha   90.00
_cell.angle_beta   90.00
_cell.angle_gamma   90.00
#
_symmetry.space_group_name_H-M   'P 1'
#
loop_
_entity.id
_entity.type
_entity.pdbx_description
1 polymer ?
#
loop_
_entity_poly.entity_id
_entity_poly.type
_entity_poly.pdbx_seq_one_letter_code
_entity_poly.pdbx_strand_id
1 'polypeptide(L)'
;MNSAFVGKASPLTQSGFDNVLSKLGVDAASLWALVTVETKGFGFLADRRPKILFERHVFHNRTGGRFSASHPDISSSTPGGYSGGAAEYDRLARAMQLDRRAALESASWGLPQIMGFNASKLGYANAEAMVQAFVAGEDAQLDGARRFIMSNESLASALKQKAWARVAFFYNGKDYKKNAYDDKLLHYQQLYSMKGTPSIEIRTAQACLTYLGFDTRGVDGVIGDGTCTAAIAFQRAKGLNVSAELDQPTLAALKAAMP
;
A
#
# COMPACT_ATOMS: atom_id res chain seq x y z
N MET A 1 -2.94 3.95 22.54
CA MET A 1 -2.68 3.58 21.13
C MET A 1 -1.19 3.73 20.86
N ASN A 2 -0.51 2.68 20.43
CA ASN A 2 0.93 2.72 20.19
C ASN A 2 1.20 3.57 18.94
N SER A 3 1.70 4.80 19.12
CA SER A 3 1.92 5.82 18.08
C SER A 3 3.05 5.44 17.09
N ALA A 4 3.73 4.32 17.30
CA ALA A 4 4.95 3.94 16.59
C ALA A 4 4.82 3.80 15.06
N PHE A 5 3.61 3.65 14.53
CA PHE A 5 3.36 3.47 13.08
C PHE A 5 2.44 4.51 12.46
N VAL A 6 2.13 5.58 13.20
CA VAL A 6 1.25 6.64 12.72
C VAL A 6 2.13 7.80 12.23
N GLY A 7 2.01 8.14 10.96
CA GLY A 7 2.65 9.30 10.34
C GLY A 7 1.63 10.30 9.82
N LYS A 8 2.06 11.17 8.90
CA LYS A 8 1.14 12.05 8.16
C LYS A 8 0.24 11.29 7.18
N ALA A 9 0.62 10.05 6.85
CA ALA A 9 -0.02 9.22 5.83
C ALA A 9 -0.15 9.96 4.48
N SER A 10 0.94 10.64 4.10
CA SER A 10 1.04 11.45 2.90
C SER A 10 0.78 10.61 1.65
N PRO A 11 -0.24 10.96 0.84
CA PRO A 11 -0.50 10.30 -0.43
C PRO A 11 0.66 10.45 -1.43
N LEU A 12 0.68 9.56 -2.41
CA LEU A 12 1.66 9.52 -3.48
C LEU A 12 1.61 10.82 -4.27
N THR A 13 2.76 11.41 -4.55
CA THR A 13 2.89 12.63 -5.32
C THR A 13 3.20 12.34 -6.79
N GLN A 14 2.92 13.30 -7.67
CA GLN A 14 3.25 13.17 -9.09
C GLN A 14 4.76 13.00 -9.29
N SER A 15 5.57 13.78 -8.59
CA SER A 15 7.04 13.68 -8.66
C SER A 15 7.55 12.34 -8.13
N GLY A 16 6.97 11.82 -7.03
CA GLY A 16 7.29 10.50 -6.49
C GLY A 16 7.00 9.38 -7.49
N PHE A 17 5.85 9.44 -8.15
CA PHE A 17 5.46 8.49 -9.19
C PHE A 17 6.36 8.58 -10.43
N ASP A 18 6.60 9.78 -10.95
CA ASP A 18 7.43 10.01 -12.14
C ASP A 18 8.88 9.56 -11.93
N ASN A 19 9.43 9.82 -10.73
CA ASN A 19 10.76 9.36 -10.35
C ASN A 19 10.87 7.81 -10.36
N VAL A 20 9.83 7.11 -9.91
CA VAL A 20 9.81 5.64 -9.95
C VAL A 20 9.63 5.14 -11.38
N LEU A 21 8.72 5.74 -12.16
CA LEU A 21 8.54 5.39 -13.58
C LEU A 21 9.85 5.52 -14.37
N SER A 22 10.54 6.65 -14.21
CA SER A 22 11.80 6.92 -14.89
C SER A 22 12.86 5.87 -14.54
N LYS A 23 13.03 5.53 -13.25
CA LYS A 23 14.03 4.56 -12.80
C LYS A 23 13.71 3.12 -13.21
N LEU A 24 12.43 2.76 -13.26
CA LEU A 24 12.01 1.44 -13.74
C LEU A 24 12.06 1.35 -15.27
N GLY A 25 11.86 2.45 -15.98
CA GLY A 25 11.76 2.49 -17.44
C GLY A 25 10.53 1.75 -17.94
N VAL A 26 9.37 1.98 -17.33
CA VAL A 26 8.08 1.36 -17.65
C VAL A 26 7.01 2.43 -17.86
N ASP A 27 5.90 2.07 -18.50
CA ASP A 27 4.76 2.99 -18.65
C ASP A 27 3.91 3.13 -17.38
N ALA A 28 3.19 4.26 -17.28
CA ALA A 28 2.33 4.58 -16.15
C ALA A 28 1.24 3.53 -15.89
N ALA A 29 0.65 2.96 -16.95
CA ALA A 29 -0.39 1.94 -16.82
C ALA A 29 0.14 0.65 -16.15
N SER A 30 1.36 0.25 -16.47
CA SER A 30 2.02 -0.93 -15.89
C SER A 30 2.34 -0.72 -14.40
N LEU A 31 2.81 0.47 -14.01
CA LEU A 31 3.06 0.77 -12.60
C LEU A 31 1.77 0.90 -11.79
N TRP A 32 0.74 1.55 -12.35
CA TRP A 32 -0.58 1.60 -11.72
C TRP A 32 -1.22 0.22 -11.59
N ALA A 33 -1.05 -0.68 -12.55
CA ALA A 33 -1.54 -2.05 -12.44
C ALA A 33 -0.99 -2.77 -11.21
N LEU A 34 0.33 -2.67 -10.95
CA LEU A 34 0.94 -3.19 -9.74
C LEU A 34 0.31 -2.58 -8.48
N VAL A 35 0.28 -1.25 -8.40
CA VAL A 35 -0.25 -0.52 -7.24
C VAL A 35 -1.72 -0.86 -6.95
N THR A 36 -2.53 -1.00 -7.99
CA THR A 36 -3.95 -1.35 -7.88
C THR A 36 -4.15 -2.78 -7.42
N VAL A 37 -3.38 -3.73 -7.96
CA VAL A 37 -3.51 -5.15 -7.59
C VAL A 37 -3.13 -5.40 -6.13
N GLU A 38 -2.11 -4.70 -5.62
CA GLU A 38 -1.63 -4.92 -4.25
C GLU A 38 -2.56 -4.33 -3.18
N THR A 39 -3.03 -3.09 -3.36
CA THR A 39 -3.70 -2.36 -2.27
C THR A 39 -4.94 -1.57 -2.70
N LYS A 40 -5.43 -1.80 -3.93
CA LYS A 40 -6.46 -0.97 -4.58
C LYS A 40 -6.05 0.49 -4.65
N GLY A 41 -4.74 0.73 -4.79
CA GLY A 41 -4.21 2.06 -5.01
C GLY A 41 -4.14 2.95 -3.79
N PHE A 42 -4.07 2.45 -2.55
CA PHE A 42 -3.74 3.29 -1.39
C PHE A 42 -3.05 2.51 -0.29
N GLY A 43 -1.93 3.02 0.22
CA GLY A 43 -1.02 2.34 1.13
C GLY A 43 -1.30 2.54 2.61
N PHE A 44 -2.30 3.33 2.98
CA PHE A 44 -2.64 3.63 4.37
C PHE A 44 -4.07 3.20 4.73
N LEU A 45 -4.28 2.94 6.02
CA LEU A 45 -5.59 2.74 6.64
C LEU A 45 -6.20 4.08 7.04
N ALA A 46 -7.50 4.10 7.37
CA ALA A 46 -8.20 5.30 7.84
C ALA A 46 -7.57 5.90 9.12
N ASP A 47 -6.93 5.07 9.95
CA ASP A 47 -6.19 5.48 11.14
C ASP A 47 -4.75 5.94 10.86
N ARG A 48 -4.40 6.17 9.58
CA ARG A 48 -3.12 6.68 9.10
C ARG A 48 -1.92 5.75 9.28
N ARG A 49 -2.14 4.51 9.73
CA ARG A 49 -1.09 3.49 9.72
C ARG A 49 -0.95 2.87 8.32
N PRO A 50 0.26 2.48 7.88
CA PRO A 50 0.41 1.72 6.64
C PRO A 50 -0.48 0.49 6.62
N LYS A 51 -1.00 0.09 5.46
CA LYS A 51 -1.67 -1.20 5.32
C LYS A 51 -0.65 -2.31 5.58
N ILE A 52 -1.02 -3.29 6.39
CA ILE A 52 -0.17 -4.44 6.66
C ILE A 52 -0.95 -5.75 6.52
N LEU A 53 -0.22 -6.83 6.30
CA LEU A 53 -0.66 -8.18 6.58
C LEU A 53 0.43 -8.88 7.39
N PHE A 54 0.08 -9.41 8.56
CA PHE A 54 1.02 -10.13 9.41
C PHE A 54 0.97 -11.64 9.12
N GLU A 55 2.12 -12.21 8.76
CA GLU A 55 2.26 -13.60 8.37
C GLU A 55 2.79 -14.46 9.53
N ARG A 56 1.89 -15.09 10.29
CA ARG A 56 2.25 -15.95 11.44
C ARG A 56 3.23 -17.08 11.10
N HIS A 57 3.20 -17.53 9.85
CA HIS A 57 4.10 -18.57 9.35
C HIS A 57 5.50 -18.07 9.02
N VAL A 58 5.62 -16.82 8.59
CA VAL A 58 6.91 -16.15 8.47
C VAL A 58 7.48 -15.90 9.86
N PHE A 59 6.64 -15.47 10.82
CA PHE A 59 7.08 -15.27 12.21
C PHE A 59 7.53 -16.58 12.87
N HIS A 60 6.81 -17.68 12.65
CA HIS A 60 7.23 -19.02 13.04
C HIS A 60 8.63 -19.35 12.49
N ASN A 61 8.83 -19.22 11.18
CA ASN A 61 10.11 -19.53 10.55
C ASN A 61 11.25 -18.65 11.11
N ARG A 62 11.00 -17.35 11.33
CA ARG A 62 12.02 -16.41 11.83
C ARG A 62 12.38 -16.60 13.30
N THR A 63 11.48 -17.18 14.08
CA THR A 63 11.69 -17.47 15.50
C THR A 63 12.02 -18.94 15.77
N GLY A 64 12.20 -19.75 14.72
CA GLY A 64 12.40 -21.19 14.85
C GLY A 64 11.23 -21.90 15.57
N GLY A 65 10.02 -21.37 15.46
CA GLY A 65 8.83 -21.90 16.12
C GLY A 65 8.76 -21.74 17.63
N ARG A 66 9.68 -20.97 18.25
CA ARG A 66 9.78 -20.76 19.72
C ARG A 66 8.46 -20.38 20.39
N PHE A 67 7.55 -19.72 19.66
CA PHE A 67 6.28 -19.20 20.20
C PHE A 67 5.04 -19.98 19.77
N SER A 68 5.16 -21.06 19.00
CA SER A 68 3.99 -21.74 18.43
C SER A 68 3.11 -22.45 19.45
N ALA A 69 3.69 -22.97 20.54
CA ALA A 69 2.92 -23.60 21.60
C ALA A 69 2.15 -22.59 22.46
N SER A 70 2.76 -21.44 22.77
CA SER A 70 2.16 -20.43 23.66
C SER A 70 1.29 -19.41 22.94
N HIS A 71 1.54 -19.17 21.64
CA HIS A 71 0.85 -18.14 20.83
C HIS A 71 0.54 -18.66 19.41
N PRO A 72 -0.27 -19.72 19.24
CA PRO A 72 -0.51 -20.36 17.94
C PRO A 72 -1.20 -19.44 16.90
N ASP A 73 -1.84 -18.36 17.33
CA ASP A 73 -2.44 -17.36 16.45
C ASP A 73 -1.42 -16.33 15.91
N ILE A 74 -0.28 -16.17 16.61
CA ILE A 74 0.85 -15.31 16.23
C ILE A 74 1.99 -16.09 15.56
N SER A 75 2.19 -17.36 15.92
CA SER A 75 3.26 -18.20 15.42
C SER A 75 2.73 -19.59 15.08
N SER A 76 2.68 -19.96 13.81
CA SER A 76 2.25 -21.29 13.35
C SER A 76 2.99 -21.65 12.08
N SER A 77 3.35 -22.92 11.85
CA SER A 77 3.91 -23.37 10.58
C SER A 77 2.93 -23.24 9.40
N THR A 78 1.63 -23.07 9.69
CA THR A 78 0.57 -22.89 8.68
C THR A 78 0.21 -21.41 8.49
N PRO A 79 0.02 -20.95 7.25
CA PRO A 79 -0.43 -19.58 6.96
C PRO A 79 -1.86 -19.32 7.50
N GLY A 80 -2.30 -18.07 7.48
CA GLY A 80 -3.64 -17.68 7.93
C GLY A 80 -3.68 -17.01 9.31
N GLY A 81 -4.88 -17.05 9.92
CA GLY A 81 -5.18 -16.31 11.15
C GLY A 81 -5.32 -14.81 10.93
N TYR A 82 -5.60 -14.40 9.69
CA TYR A 82 -5.74 -13.00 9.31
C TYR A 82 -6.99 -12.39 9.94
N SER A 83 -6.84 -11.24 10.59
CA SER A 83 -7.91 -10.37 11.08
C SER A 83 -8.29 -9.31 10.04
N GLY A 84 -7.32 -8.87 9.22
CA GLY A 84 -7.52 -7.89 8.16
C GLY A 84 -7.57 -6.43 8.67
N GLY A 85 -7.22 -5.50 7.79
CA GLY A 85 -7.28 -4.07 8.05
C GLY A 85 -6.52 -3.64 9.31
N ALA A 86 -7.14 -2.77 10.10
CA ALA A 86 -6.56 -2.22 11.33
C ALA A 86 -6.29 -3.27 12.41
N ALA A 87 -7.01 -4.40 12.41
CA ALA A 87 -6.86 -5.46 13.41
C ALA A 87 -5.56 -6.27 13.24
N GLU A 88 -4.93 -6.23 12.06
CA GLU A 88 -3.60 -6.85 11.86
C GLU A 88 -2.54 -6.21 12.79
N TYR A 89 -2.70 -4.95 13.16
CA TYR A 89 -1.78 -4.28 14.07
C TYR A 89 -1.85 -4.83 15.49
N ASP A 90 -2.98 -5.40 15.93
CA ASP A 90 -3.08 -6.03 17.24
C ASP A 90 -2.28 -7.34 17.27
N ARG A 91 -2.29 -8.08 16.16
CA ARG A 91 -1.45 -9.27 15.97
C ARG A 91 0.03 -8.88 15.94
N LEU A 92 0.38 -7.87 15.14
CA LEU A 92 1.74 -7.37 15.05
C LEU A 92 2.26 -6.86 16.41
N ALA A 93 1.45 -6.10 17.15
CA ALA A 93 1.82 -5.57 18.46
C ALA A 93 2.15 -6.70 19.45
N ARG A 94 1.34 -7.77 19.48
CA ARG A 94 1.63 -8.96 20.31
C ARG A 94 2.89 -9.68 19.84
N ALA A 95 3.08 -9.86 18.54
CA ALA A 95 4.31 -10.45 17.99
C ALA A 95 5.56 -9.64 18.38
N MET A 96 5.46 -8.30 18.39
CA MET A 96 6.57 -7.43 18.76
C MET A 96 6.95 -7.50 20.25
N GLN A 97 6.03 -7.88 21.13
CA GLN A 97 6.35 -8.17 22.54
C GLN A 97 7.16 -9.46 22.69
N LEU A 98 7.00 -10.40 21.75
CA LEU A 98 7.72 -11.68 21.75
C LEU A 98 9.09 -11.55 21.08
N ASP A 99 9.13 -10.93 19.89
CA ASP A 99 10.33 -10.67 19.13
C ASP A 99 10.08 -9.54 18.12
N ARG A 100 10.47 -8.30 18.48
CA ARG A 100 10.23 -7.10 17.66
C ARG A 100 10.80 -7.23 16.25
N ARG A 101 12.04 -7.71 16.12
CA ARG A 101 12.71 -7.81 14.83
C ARG A 101 11.99 -8.82 13.94
N ALA A 102 11.76 -10.04 14.44
CA ALA A 102 11.08 -11.06 13.68
C ALA A 102 9.65 -10.63 13.32
N ALA A 103 8.96 -9.90 14.20
CA ALA A 103 7.61 -9.41 13.96
C ALA A 103 7.54 -8.44 12.78
N LEU A 104 8.40 -7.41 12.76
CA LEU A 104 8.46 -6.44 11.67
C LEU A 104 8.89 -7.08 10.35
N GLU A 105 9.83 -8.03 10.40
CA GLU A 105 10.26 -8.81 9.24
C GLU A 105 9.14 -9.74 8.69
N SER A 106 8.14 -10.07 9.50
CA SER A 106 7.07 -11.01 9.17
C SER A 106 5.76 -10.35 8.75
N ALA A 107 5.75 -9.05 8.51
CA ALA A 107 4.63 -8.33 7.94
C ALA A 107 4.97 -7.78 6.55
N SER A 108 3.97 -7.72 5.66
CA SER A 108 3.99 -6.89 4.45
C SER A 108 3.58 -5.45 4.82
N TRP A 109 4.10 -4.46 4.10
CA TRP A 109 3.92 -3.06 4.46
C TRP A 109 3.53 -2.16 3.29
N GLY A 110 2.57 -1.27 3.55
CA GLY A 110 2.22 -0.13 2.71
C GLY A 110 1.66 -0.49 1.33
N LEU A 111 1.69 0.51 0.45
CA LEU A 111 1.23 0.46 -0.94
C LEU A 111 1.74 -0.78 -1.73
N PRO A 112 3.02 -1.20 -1.62
CA PRO A 112 3.52 -2.33 -2.41
C PRO A 112 3.43 -3.68 -1.71
N GLN A 113 2.96 -3.74 -0.46
CA GLN A 113 2.92 -4.97 0.34
C GLN A 113 4.27 -5.73 0.40
N ILE A 114 5.40 -5.00 0.44
CA ILE A 114 6.72 -5.64 0.54
C ILE A 114 6.93 -6.19 1.96
N MET A 115 7.34 -7.47 2.04
CA MET A 115 7.67 -8.12 3.30
C MET A 115 8.89 -7.47 3.96
N GLY A 116 8.79 -7.20 5.27
CA GLY A 116 9.82 -6.56 6.08
C GLY A 116 11.17 -7.25 6.03
N PHE A 117 11.19 -8.58 5.85
CA PHE A 117 12.44 -9.31 5.73
C PHE A 117 13.30 -8.98 4.52
N ASN A 118 12.72 -8.33 3.50
CA ASN A 118 13.49 -7.89 2.34
C ASN A 118 14.32 -6.63 2.64
N ALA A 119 14.07 -5.92 3.75
CA ALA A 119 14.60 -4.59 4.01
C ALA A 119 16.11 -4.44 3.74
N SER A 120 16.96 -5.33 4.27
CA SER A 120 18.41 -5.26 4.05
C SER A 120 18.79 -5.48 2.59
N LYS A 121 18.14 -6.41 1.88
CA LYS A 121 18.34 -6.61 0.44
C LYS A 121 17.96 -5.37 -0.38
N LEU A 122 17.00 -4.59 0.11
CA LEU A 122 16.52 -3.36 -0.53
C LEU A 122 17.32 -2.11 -0.12
N GLY A 123 18.40 -2.29 0.66
CA GLY A 123 19.28 -1.20 1.07
C GLY A 123 18.75 -0.37 2.24
N TYR A 124 17.82 -0.90 3.04
CA TYR A 124 17.49 -0.35 4.36
C TYR A 124 18.37 -0.99 5.43
N ALA A 125 18.62 -0.30 6.54
CA ALA A 125 19.43 -0.86 7.64
C ALA A 125 18.82 -2.15 8.21
N ASN A 126 17.49 -2.17 8.38
CA ASN A 126 16.71 -3.30 8.86
C ASN A 126 15.22 -3.06 8.57
N ALA A 127 14.35 -4.01 8.97
CA ALA A 127 12.90 -3.89 8.80
C ALA A 127 12.32 -2.62 9.46
N GLU A 128 12.82 -2.23 10.63
CA GLU A 128 12.35 -1.02 11.32
C GLU A 128 12.61 0.25 10.52
N ALA A 129 13.80 0.39 9.92
CA ALA A 129 14.12 1.51 9.03
C ALA A 129 13.23 1.53 7.77
N MET A 130 12.93 0.37 7.19
CA MET A 130 11.99 0.28 6.05
C MET A 130 10.58 0.72 6.46
N VAL A 131 10.10 0.26 7.61
CA VAL A 131 8.78 0.62 8.14
C VAL A 131 8.70 2.12 8.44
N GLN A 132 9.73 2.71 9.05
CA GLN A 132 9.78 4.15 9.29
C GLN A 132 9.71 4.95 7.99
N ALA A 133 10.41 4.52 6.93
CA ALA A 133 10.29 5.13 5.61
C ALA A 133 8.86 5.01 5.06
N PHE A 134 8.23 3.85 5.20
CA PHE A 134 6.87 3.62 4.71
C PHE A 134 5.81 4.39 5.49
N VAL A 135 6.03 4.64 6.78
CA VAL A 135 5.17 5.51 7.62
C VAL A 135 5.24 6.97 7.15
N ALA A 136 6.36 7.41 6.56
CA ALA A 136 6.53 8.79 6.12
C ALA A 136 5.61 9.19 4.96
N GLY A 137 5.29 8.27 4.05
CA GLY A 137 4.40 8.55 2.92
C GLY A 137 4.47 7.52 1.79
N GLU A 138 3.51 7.56 0.87
CA GLU A 138 3.43 6.61 -0.25
C GLU A 138 4.60 6.76 -1.24
N ASP A 139 5.23 7.93 -1.37
CA ASP A 139 6.42 8.10 -2.21
C ASP A 139 7.56 7.16 -1.77
N ALA A 140 7.78 7.05 -0.45
CA ALA A 140 8.77 6.14 0.11
C ALA A 140 8.34 4.66 -0.02
N GLN A 141 7.02 4.40 0.08
CA GLN A 141 6.48 3.07 -0.16
C GLN A 141 6.69 2.63 -1.62
N LEU A 142 6.42 3.52 -2.58
CA LEU A 142 6.62 3.25 -4.01
C LEU A 142 8.11 3.13 -4.37
N ASP A 143 8.99 3.91 -3.74
CA ASP A 143 10.45 3.70 -3.86
C ASP A 143 10.87 2.32 -3.32
N GLY A 144 10.23 1.84 -2.25
CA GLY A 144 10.39 0.46 -1.77
C GLY A 144 10.01 -0.59 -2.81
N ALA A 145 8.88 -0.39 -3.51
CA ALA A 145 8.46 -1.23 -4.64
C ALA A 145 9.51 -1.24 -5.75
N ARG A 146 10.00 -0.07 -6.13
CA ARG A 146 11.07 0.10 -7.12
C ARG A 146 12.32 -0.66 -6.72
N ARG A 147 12.80 -0.51 -5.48
CA ARG A 147 13.97 -1.23 -4.96
C ARG A 147 13.76 -2.74 -5.07
N PHE A 148 12.59 -3.23 -4.70
CA PHE A 148 12.26 -4.65 -4.77
C PHE A 148 12.32 -5.17 -6.21
N ILE A 149 11.67 -4.48 -7.15
CA ILE A 149 11.69 -4.82 -8.58
C ILE A 149 13.12 -4.81 -9.12
N MET A 150 13.90 -3.77 -8.83
CA MET A 150 15.28 -3.63 -9.32
C MET A 150 16.26 -4.59 -8.65
N SER A 151 15.94 -5.13 -7.47
CA SER A 151 16.76 -6.16 -6.80
C SER A 151 16.64 -7.55 -7.45
N ASN A 152 15.82 -7.69 -8.49
CA ASN A 152 15.64 -8.90 -9.27
C ASN A 152 15.54 -8.54 -10.76
N GLU A 153 16.64 -8.74 -11.49
CA GLU A 153 16.70 -8.42 -12.92
C GLU A 153 15.64 -9.16 -13.75
N SER A 154 15.29 -10.39 -13.38
CA SER A 154 14.25 -11.16 -14.06
C SER A 154 12.86 -10.54 -13.87
N LEU A 155 12.58 -9.99 -12.68
CA LEU A 155 11.34 -9.25 -12.40
C LEU A 155 11.33 -7.90 -13.14
N ALA A 156 12.42 -7.13 -13.06
CA ALA A 156 12.53 -5.85 -13.76
C ALA A 156 12.36 -6.02 -15.28
N SER A 157 13.01 -7.03 -15.85
CA SER A 157 12.90 -7.37 -17.27
C SER A 157 11.48 -7.86 -17.64
N ALA A 158 10.88 -8.72 -16.82
CA ALA A 158 9.50 -9.17 -17.02
C ALA A 158 8.50 -8.00 -17.00
N LEU A 159 8.68 -7.03 -16.11
CA LEU A 159 7.81 -5.86 -16.03
C LEU A 159 7.92 -4.97 -17.28
N LYS A 160 9.16 -4.71 -17.76
CA LYS A 160 9.40 -3.97 -19.01
C LYS A 160 8.77 -4.67 -20.22
N GLN A 161 8.83 -5.99 -20.25
CA GLN A 161 8.25 -6.81 -21.32
C GLN A 161 6.75 -7.09 -21.13
N LYS A 162 6.12 -6.58 -20.06
CA LYS A 162 4.71 -6.85 -19.73
C LYS A 162 4.39 -8.35 -19.63
N ALA A 163 5.36 -9.14 -19.19
CA ALA A 163 5.23 -10.58 -19.02
C ALA A 163 4.53 -10.90 -17.69
N TRP A 164 3.22 -10.65 -17.59
CA TRP A 164 2.46 -10.59 -16.33
C TRP A 164 2.53 -11.86 -15.48
N ALA A 165 2.54 -13.05 -16.09
CA ALA A 165 2.74 -14.31 -15.36
C ALA A 165 4.12 -14.37 -14.66
N ARG A 166 5.17 -13.86 -15.31
CA ARG A 166 6.51 -13.77 -14.73
C ARG A 166 6.57 -12.68 -13.67
N VAL A 167 5.94 -11.52 -13.89
CA VAL A 167 5.82 -10.46 -12.89
C VAL A 167 5.14 -11.00 -11.64
N ALA A 168 3.98 -11.62 -11.78
CA ALA A 168 3.22 -12.21 -10.69
C ALA A 168 4.04 -13.27 -9.94
N PHE A 169 4.73 -14.16 -10.65
CA PHE A 169 5.60 -15.17 -10.03
C PHE A 169 6.71 -14.57 -9.18
N PHE A 170 7.46 -13.58 -9.71
CA PHE A 170 8.60 -13.00 -8.98
C PHE A 170 8.16 -12.03 -7.88
N TYR A 171 7.00 -11.39 -8.02
CA TYR A 171 6.50 -10.43 -7.03
C TYR A 171 5.70 -11.11 -5.91
N ASN A 172 4.76 -11.99 -6.28
CA ASN A 172 3.81 -12.63 -5.35
C ASN A 172 4.21 -14.06 -4.96
N GLY A 173 5.21 -14.64 -5.64
CA GLY A 173 5.71 -16.00 -5.38
C GLY A 173 5.02 -17.08 -6.22
N LYS A 174 5.48 -18.33 -6.03
CA LYS A 174 5.08 -19.49 -6.84
C LYS A 174 3.58 -19.78 -6.88
N ASP A 175 2.86 -19.38 -5.83
CA ASP A 175 1.44 -19.63 -5.65
C ASP A 175 0.54 -18.53 -6.24
N TYR A 176 1.11 -17.59 -7.03
CA TYR A 176 0.41 -16.41 -7.54
C TYR A 176 -0.90 -16.74 -8.29
N LYS A 177 -0.97 -17.89 -8.96
CA LYS A 177 -2.16 -18.32 -9.70
C LYS A 177 -3.38 -18.55 -8.81
N LYS A 178 -3.21 -18.87 -7.52
CA LYS A 178 -4.32 -19.06 -6.58
C LYS A 178 -5.18 -17.80 -6.43
N ASN A 179 -4.57 -16.63 -6.64
CA ASN A 179 -5.22 -15.33 -6.53
C ASN A 179 -5.35 -14.60 -7.88
N ALA A 180 -5.06 -15.30 -8.99
CA ALA A 180 -5.09 -14.77 -10.36
C ALA A 180 -4.32 -13.44 -10.52
N TYR A 181 -3.15 -13.33 -9.87
CA TYR A 181 -2.37 -12.08 -9.89
C TYR A 181 -1.96 -11.67 -11.30
N ASP A 182 -1.61 -12.63 -12.14
CA ASP A 182 -1.27 -12.43 -13.55
C ASP A 182 -2.44 -11.86 -14.35
N ASP A 183 -3.62 -12.47 -14.24
CA ASP A 183 -4.82 -11.99 -14.94
C ASP A 183 -5.23 -10.59 -14.46
N LYS A 184 -5.14 -10.33 -13.16
CA LYS A 184 -5.44 -9.00 -12.60
C LYS A 184 -4.45 -7.93 -13.08
N LEU A 185 -3.15 -8.24 -13.11
CA LEU A 185 -2.12 -7.33 -13.60
C LEU A 185 -2.36 -7.00 -15.08
N LEU A 186 -2.63 -8.02 -15.91
CA LEU A 186 -2.97 -7.83 -17.31
C LEU A 186 -4.22 -6.97 -17.47
N HIS A 187 -5.29 -7.30 -16.73
CA HIS A 187 -6.56 -6.57 -16.78
C HIS A 187 -6.38 -5.09 -16.47
N TYR A 188 -5.74 -4.74 -15.35
CA TYR A 188 -5.55 -3.34 -14.97
C TYR A 188 -4.59 -2.61 -15.89
N GLN A 189 -3.54 -3.27 -16.38
CA GLN A 189 -2.64 -2.62 -17.33
C GLN A 189 -3.35 -2.29 -18.64
N GLN A 190 -4.19 -3.19 -19.16
CA GLN A 190 -5.01 -2.93 -20.34
C GLN A 190 -6.04 -1.82 -20.09
N LEU A 191 -6.74 -1.89 -18.95
CA LEU A 191 -7.72 -0.88 -18.55
C LEU A 191 -7.09 0.52 -18.56
N TYR A 192 -5.95 0.68 -17.88
CA TYR A 192 -5.28 1.98 -17.79
C TYR A 192 -4.63 2.44 -19.08
N SER A 193 -4.23 1.51 -19.95
CA SER A 193 -3.76 1.87 -21.30
C SER A 193 -4.88 2.42 -22.17
N MET A 194 -6.11 1.91 -22.03
CA MET A 194 -7.25 2.30 -22.86
C MET A 194 -8.05 3.47 -22.30
N LYS A 195 -8.19 3.55 -20.97
CA LYS A 195 -9.09 4.50 -20.29
C LYS A 195 -8.33 5.63 -19.58
N GLY A 196 -7.00 5.58 -19.57
CA GLY A 196 -6.17 6.47 -18.77
C GLY A 196 -5.94 5.92 -17.37
N THR A 197 -4.91 6.46 -16.73
CA THR A 197 -4.46 6.06 -15.39
C THR A 197 -5.19 6.85 -14.30
N PRO A 198 -5.25 6.32 -13.06
CA PRO A 198 -5.72 7.06 -11.89
C PRO A 198 -5.08 8.45 -11.75
N SER A 199 -5.87 9.44 -11.34
CA SER A 199 -5.37 10.79 -11.07
C SER A 199 -4.78 10.88 -9.67
N ILE A 200 -3.53 11.32 -9.58
CA ILE A 200 -2.85 11.55 -8.29
C ILE A 200 -3.51 12.68 -7.48
N GLU A 201 -3.99 13.72 -8.14
CA GLU A 201 -4.71 14.82 -7.47
C GLU A 201 -6.02 14.32 -6.86
N ILE A 202 -6.79 13.53 -7.60
CA ILE A 202 -8.04 12.93 -7.11
C ILE A 202 -7.75 11.97 -5.95
N ARG A 203 -6.70 11.15 -6.02
CA ARG A 203 -6.28 10.30 -4.89
C ARG A 203 -5.96 11.12 -3.65
N THR A 204 -5.25 12.23 -3.83
CA THR A 204 -4.89 13.12 -2.72
C THR A 204 -6.14 13.71 -2.08
N ALA A 205 -7.09 14.18 -2.89
CA ALA A 205 -8.37 14.69 -2.40
C ALA A 205 -9.19 13.62 -1.68
N GLN A 206 -9.29 12.40 -2.24
CA GLN A 206 -10.00 11.28 -1.61
C GLN A 206 -9.39 10.91 -0.25
N ALA A 207 -8.05 10.90 -0.16
CA ALA A 207 -7.35 10.65 1.10
C ALA A 207 -7.65 11.74 2.13
N CYS A 208 -7.59 13.02 1.74
CA CYS A 208 -7.94 14.13 2.62
C CYS A 208 -9.39 14.01 3.13
N LEU A 209 -10.34 13.76 2.24
CA LEU A 209 -11.74 13.55 2.60
C LEU A 209 -11.88 12.42 3.62
N THR A 210 -11.27 11.26 3.35
CA THR A 210 -11.29 10.09 4.25
C THR A 210 -10.75 10.46 5.64
N TYR A 211 -9.60 11.15 5.71
CA TYR A 211 -8.99 11.53 6.98
C TYR A 211 -9.72 12.64 7.73
N LEU A 212 -10.55 13.41 7.04
CA LEU A 212 -11.46 14.39 7.64
C LEU A 212 -12.81 13.79 8.05
N GLY A 213 -13.01 12.47 7.86
CA GLY A 213 -14.22 11.76 8.24
C GLY A 213 -15.30 11.71 7.16
N PHE A 214 -14.99 12.12 5.92
CA PHE A 214 -15.90 12.03 4.77
C PHE A 214 -15.55 10.78 3.95
N ASP A 215 -16.35 9.72 4.08
CA ASP A 215 -16.08 8.42 3.47
C ASP A 215 -16.24 8.45 1.93
N THR A 216 -15.12 8.28 1.23
CA THR A 216 -15.06 8.21 -0.24
C THR A 216 -15.27 6.79 -0.79
N ARG A 217 -15.47 5.80 0.09
CA ARG A 217 -15.48 4.36 -0.22
C ARG A 217 -14.19 3.83 -0.83
N GLY A 218 -13.08 4.51 -0.59
CA GLY A 218 -11.76 4.15 -1.10
C GLY A 218 -10.97 5.34 -1.64
N VAL A 219 -9.68 5.12 -1.88
CA VAL A 219 -8.77 6.09 -2.49
C VAL A 219 -8.14 5.39 -3.69
N ASP A 220 -8.67 5.65 -4.87
CA ASP A 220 -8.34 4.94 -6.12
C ASP A 220 -8.02 5.88 -7.29
N GLY A 221 -8.22 7.19 -7.12
CA GLY A 221 -7.94 8.20 -8.13
C GLY A 221 -8.99 8.33 -9.22
N VAL A 222 -10.16 7.75 -9.00
CA VAL A 222 -11.30 7.79 -9.91
C VAL A 222 -12.48 8.46 -9.20
N ILE A 223 -13.13 9.40 -9.87
CA ILE A 223 -14.35 10.02 -9.34
C ILE A 223 -15.51 9.04 -9.55
N GLY A 224 -16.09 8.56 -8.46
CA GLY A 224 -17.34 7.80 -8.44
C GLY A 224 -18.27 8.28 -7.34
N ASP A 225 -19.40 7.60 -7.15
CA ASP A 225 -20.47 8.03 -6.23
C ASP A 225 -19.99 8.28 -4.79
N GLY A 226 -19.03 7.47 -4.30
CA GLY A 226 -18.43 7.66 -2.98
C GLY A 226 -17.68 8.98 -2.88
N THR A 227 -16.81 9.26 -3.86
CA THR A 227 -16.08 10.54 -3.97
C THR A 227 -17.04 11.73 -4.05
N CYS A 228 -18.07 11.66 -4.90
CA CYS A 228 -19.06 12.72 -5.04
C CYS A 228 -19.84 12.98 -3.74
N THR A 229 -20.27 11.91 -3.06
CA THR A 229 -21.00 12.01 -1.78
C THR A 229 -20.13 12.66 -0.70
N ALA A 230 -18.87 12.24 -0.59
CA ALA A 230 -17.92 12.80 0.35
C ALA A 230 -17.62 14.29 0.06
N ALA A 231 -17.43 14.64 -1.22
CA ALA A 231 -17.21 16.02 -1.65
C ALA A 231 -18.40 16.93 -1.29
N ILE A 232 -19.63 16.50 -1.58
CA ILE A 232 -20.87 17.23 -1.19
C ILE A 232 -20.91 17.47 0.33
N ALA A 233 -20.63 16.43 1.12
CA ALA A 233 -20.67 16.54 2.57
C ALA A 233 -19.61 17.50 3.11
N PHE A 234 -18.39 17.44 2.55
CA PHE A 234 -17.31 18.36 2.90
C PHE A 234 -17.62 19.81 2.50
N GLN A 235 -18.09 20.04 1.28
CA GLN A 235 -18.47 21.36 0.78
C GLN A 235 -19.52 22.01 1.68
N ARG A 236 -20.57 21.26 2.06
CA ARG A 236 -21.58 21.71 3.03
C ARG A 236 -20.97 22.06 4.38
N ALA A 237 -20.10 21.19 4.90
CA ALA A 237 -19.45 21.42 6.19
C ALA A 237 -18.50 22.63 6.21
N LYS A 238 -17.99 23.06 5.05
CA LYS A 238 -17.10 24.21 4.88
C LYS A 238 -17.78 25.46 4.32
N GLY A 239 -19.09 25.41 4.06
CA GLY A 239 -19.82 26.54 3.47
C GLY A 239 -19.39 26.89 2.05
N LEU A 240 -18.91 25.90 1.29
CA LEU A 240 -18.53 26.05 -0.11
C LEU A 240 -19.73 25.86 -1.04
N ASN A 241 -19.55 26.19 -2.32
CA ASN A 241 -20.50 25.80 -3.37
C ASN A 241 -20.64 24.27 -3.41
N VAL A 242 -21.88 23.77 -3.38
CA VAL A 242 -22.16 22.33 -3.32
C VAL A 242 -22.37 21.79 -4.74
N SER A 243 -21.29 21.35 -5.37
CA SER A 243 -21.29 20.84 -6.75
C SER A 243 -20.95 19.35 -6.87
N ALA A 244 -20.48 18.71 -5.78
CA ALA A 244 -19.82 17.40 -5.79
C ALA A 244 -18.46 17.35 -6.52
N GLU A 245 -18.07 18.45 -7.17
CA GLU A 245 -16.81 18.54 -7.91
C GLU A 245 -15.65 18.81 -6.97
N LEU A 246 -14.50 18.21 -7.25
CA LEU A 246 -13.23 18.53 -6.60
C LEU A 246 -12.57 19.73 -7.30
N ASP A 247 -13.28 20.86 -7.31
CA ASP A 247 -12.82 22.11 -7.92
C ASP A 247 -11.71 22.79 -7.09
N GLN A 248 -11.08 23.83 -7.67
CA GLN A 248 -9.97 24.55 -7.01
C GLN A 248 -10.32 25.06 -5.60
N PRO A 249 -11.49 25.70 -5.36
CA PRO A 249 -11.92 26.06 -4.00
C PRO A 249 -12.00 24.86 -3.05
N THR A 250 -12.58 23.74 -3.49
CA THR A 250 -12.70 22.52 -2.69
C THR A 250 -11.33 21.93 -2.37
N LEU A 251 -10.44 21.83 -3.35
CA LEU A 251 -9.07 21.32 -3.18
C LEU A 251 -8.25 22.20 -2.23
N ALA A 252 -8.36 23.52 -2.35
CA ALA A 252 -7.68 24.47 -1.45
C ALA A 252 -8.19 24.32 -0.01
N ALA A 253 -9.51 24.17 0.18
CA ALA A 253 -10.11 23.96 1.48
C ALA A 253 -9.71 22.61 2.11
N LEU A 254 -9.63 21.54 1.31
CA LEU A 254 -9.12 20.24 1.77
C LEU A 254 -7.69 20.34 2.27
N LYS A 255 -6.82 20.99 1.49
CA LYS A 255 -5.42 21.20 1.86
C LYS A 255 -5.28 22.00 3.15
N ALA A 256 -6.10 23.03 3.33
CA ALA A 256 -6.09 23.86 4.55
C ALA A 256 -6.68 23.14 5.78
N ALA A 257 -7.59 22.17 5.58
CA ALA A 257 -8.22 21.41 6.66
C ALA A 257 -7.36 20.25 7.17
N MET A 258 -6.36 19.81 6.40
CA MET A 258 -5.43 18.76 6.83
C MET A 258 -4.44 19.30 7.87
N PRO A 259 -4.23 18.58 8.99
CA PRO A 259 -3.30 18.98 10.05
C PRO A 259 -1.82 18.82 9.69
#